data_AF-A0A382KV13-F1
#
_entry.id   AF-A0A382KV13-F1
#
_cell.length_a   1.000
_cell.length_b   1.000
_cell.length_c   1.000
_cell.angle_alpha   90.00
_cell.angle_beta   90.00
_cell.angle_gamma   90.00
#
_symmetry.space_group_name_H-M   'P 1'
#
loop_
_entity.id
_entity.type
_entity.pdbx_description
1 polymer ?
#
loop_
_entity_poly.entity_id
_entity_poly.type
_entity_poly.pdbx_seq_one_letter_code
_entity_poly.pdbx_strand_id
1 'polypeptide(L)'
;MLSITGLMFLAVQANAQDTPEQRVPDMTRYLVVAAGRLQEAQSQEDDEARLTEYQAALDLVYEAIEDDPGNPAVYYHLGWAHRG
;
A
#
# COMPACT_ATOMS: atom_id res chain seq x y z
N MET A 1 -48.21 -18.18 17.35
CA MET A 1 -48.03 -18.22 15.88
C MET A 1 -47.54 -16.84 15.44
N LEU A 2 -46.22 -16.67 15.36
CA LEU A 2 -45.53 -15.54 14.74
C LEU A 2 -44.31 -16.10 13.99
N SER A 3 -44.06 -15.55 12.81
CA SER A 3 -43.38 -16.16 11.66
C SER A 3 -41.92 -16.59 11.83
N ILE A 4 -41.62 -17.69 11.15
CA ILE A 4 -40.30 -18.18 10.76
C ILE A 4 -39.79 -17.31 9.59
N THR A 5 -39.13 -16.19 9.88
CA THR A 5 -38.25 -15.52 8.91
C THR A 5 -37.14 -14.79 9.64
N GLY A 6 -36.01 -15.47 9.78
CA GLY A 6 -34.82 -14.93 10.43
C GLY A 6 -33.83 -16.06 10.66
N LEU A 7 -33.38 -16.67 9.56
CA LEU A 7 -32.34 -17.70 9.57
C LEU A 7 -31.12 -17.23 10.38
N MET A 8 -30.63 -18.15 11.22
CA MET A 8 -29.25 -18.27 11.70
C MET A 8 -28.68 -17.07 12.46
N PHE A 9 -28.92 -17.06 13.77
CA PHE A 9 -27.97 -16.48 14.73
C PHE A 9 -27.60 -17.51 15.79
N LEU A 10 -26.94 -18.60 15.36
CA LEU A 10 -26.25 -19.49 16.28
C LEU A 10 -24.89 -19.92 15.70
N ALA A 11 -23.87 -19.57 16.48
CA ALA A 11 -22.55 -20.19 16.55
C ALA A 11 -21.61 -20.01 15.35
N VAL A 12 -20.95 -18.85 15.30
CA VAL A 12 -19.50 -18.81 15.05
C VAL A 12 -18.85 -18.06 16.21
N GLN A 13 -18.70 -18.77 17.33
CA GLN A 13 -17.52 -18.59 18.16
C GLN A 13 -16.42 -19.40 17.47
N ALA A 14 -15.73 -18.78 16.52
CA ALA A 14 -14.47 -19.27 16.01
C ALA A 14 -13.45 -18.16 16.23
N ASN A 15 -12.70 -18.32 17.32
CA ASN A 15 -11.41 -17.70 17.59
C ASN A 15 -11.32 -16.19 17.43
N ALA A 16 -11.58 -15.49 18.54
CA ALA A 16 -11.08 -14.15 18.83
C ALA A 16 -9.54 -14.11 18.98
N GLN A 17 -8.78 -14.74 18.07
CA GLN A 17 -7.30 -14.75 18.07
C GLN A 17 -6.64 -14.69 16.68
N ASP A 18 -7.39 -14.70 15.58
CA ASP A 18 -6.84 -14.31 14.28
C ASP A 18 -7.28 -12.88 13.96
N THR A 19 -6.74 -11.91 14.68
CA THR A 19 -6.70 -10.53 14.18
C THR A 19 -5.65 -10.49 13.07
N PRO A 20 -6.02 -10.31 11.79
CA PRO A 20 -5.05 -9.96 10.74
C PRO A 20 -4.39 -8.59 10.98
N GLU A 21 -4.79 -7.86 12.02
CA GLU A 21 -4.25 -6.55 12.40
C GLU A 21 -2.76 -6.55 12.79
N GLN A 22 -2.08 -7.69 12.85
CA GLN A 22 -0.63 -7.77 13.16
C GLN A 22 0.28 -8.07 11.99
N ARG A 23 -0.25 -8.10 10.76
CA ARG A 23 0.53 -7.78 9.56
C ARG A 23 -0.11 -6.56 8.92
N VAL A 24 0.03 -5.40 9.55
CA VAL A 24 0.06 -4.18 8.76
C VAL A 24 1.46 -4.18 8.14
N PRO A 25 1.62 -4.53 6.86
CA PRO A 25 2.89 -4.27 6.20
C PRO A 25 3.24 -2.80 6.42
N ASP A 26 4.53 -2.50 6.59
CA ASP A 26 5.00 -1.12 6.73
C ASP A 26 4.93 -0.41 5.37
N MET A 27 3.81 -0.54 4.64
CA MET A 27 3.49 0.16 3.40
C MET A 27 3.74 1.66 3.57
N THR A 28 3.44 2.20 4.74
CA THR A 28 3.79 3.59 5.09
C THR A 28 5.29 3.86 4.93
N ARG A 29 6.16 2.96 5.40
CA ARG A 29 7.61 3.09 5.21
C ARG A 29 8.00 3.02 3.73
N TYR A 30 7.43 2.11 2.95
CA TYR A 30 7.68 2.05 1.51
C TYR A 30 7.34 3.37 0.82
N LEU A 31 6.16 3.94 1.11
CA LEU A 31 5.73 5.20 0.54
C LEU A 31 6.56 6.41 1.02
N VAL A 32 7.01 6.41 2.28
CA VAL A 32 7.91 7.46 2.79
C VAL A 32 9.25 7.42 2.09
N VAL A 33 9.85 6.23 1.92
CA VAL A 33 11.12 6.10 1.20
C VAL A 33 10.93 6.46 -0.27
N ALA A 34 9.86 6.00 -0.92
CA ALA A 34 9.54 6.34 -2.30
C ALA A 34 9.39 7.86 -2.49
N ALA A 35 8.70 8.55 -1.57
CA ALA A 35 8.58 10.01 -1.60
C ALA A 35 9.95 10.71 -1.50
N GLY A 36 10.84 10.21 -0.64
CA GLY A 36 12.21 10.71 -0.55
C GLY A 36 13.00 10.51 -1.85
N ARG A 37 12.86 9.34 -2.48
CA ARG A 37 13.47 9.03 -3.79
C ARG A 37 12.96 9.96 -4.90
N LEU A 38 11.66 10.24 -4.94
CA LEU A 38 11.07 11.18 -5.89
C LEU A 38 11.61 12.61 -5.69
N GLN A 39 11.75 13.04 -4.43
CA GLN A 39 12.33 14.34 -4.11
C GLN A 39 13.80 14.41 -4.55
N GLU A 40 14.57 13.36 -4.28
CA GLU A 40 15.97 13.28 -4.72
C GLU A 40 16.06 13.36 -6.24
N ALA A 41 15.30 12.55 -6.97
CA ALA A 41 15.25 12.56 -8.44
C ALA A 41 14.97 13.95 -9.01
N GLN A 42 14.06 14.71 -8.40
CA GLN A 42 13.73 16.08 -8.81
C GLN A 42 14.86 17.08 -8.54
N SER A 43 15.77 16.77 -7.63
CA SER A 43 16.93 17.60 -7.30
C SER A 43 18.18 17.25 -8.13
N GLN A 44 18.18 16.11 -8.81
CA GLN A 44 19.29 15.66 -9.64
C GLN A 44 19.36 16.45 -10.95
N GLU A 45 20.55 16.98 -11.26
CA GLU A 45 20.84 17.64 -12.54
C GLU A 45 21.24 16.63 -13.63
N ASP A 46 21.82 15.50 -13.23
CA ASP A 46 22.24 14.43 -14.12
C ASP A 46 21.07 13.48 -14.45
N ASP A 47 20.87 13.21 -15.74
CA ASP A 47 19.75 12.42 -16.24
C ASP A 47 19.82 10.95 -15.78
N GLU A 48 21.02 10.38 -15.66
CA GLU A 48 21.22 8.99 -15.23
C GLU A 48 20.93 8.83 -13.74
N ALA A 49 21.43 9.76 -12.91
CA ALA A 49 21.12 9.83 -11.49
C ALA A 49 19.61 10.02 -11.24
N ARG A 50 18.98 10.92 -11.99
CA ARG A 50 17.53 11.17 -11.92
C ARG A 50 16.71 9.91 -12.27
N LEU A 51 17.05 9.23 -13.36
CA LEU A 51 16.39 7.98 -13.76
C LEU A 51 16.55 6.87 -12.71
N THR A 52 17.73 6.76 -12.12
CA THR A 52 18.01 5.77 -11.06
C THR A 52 17.09 5.97 -9.85
N GLU A 53 16.93 7.21 -9.41
CA GLU A 53 16.07 7.53 -8.26
C GLU A 53 14.58 7.34 -8.59
N TYR A 54 14.13 7.67 -9.81
CA TYR A 54 12.76 7.36 -10.25
C TYR A 54 12.47 5.85 -10.31
N GLN A 55 13.41 5.05 -10.80
CA GLN A 55 13.28 3.59 -10.83
C GLN A 55 13.21 3.00 -9.43
N ALA A 56 14.09 3.45 -8.52
CA ALA A 56 14.04 3.03 -7.12
C ALA A 56 12.71 3.42 -6.44
N ALA A 57 12.13 4.58 -6.79
CA ALA A 57 10.81 4.96 -6.30
C ALA A 57 9.70 4.05 -6.84
N LEU A 58 9.75 3.66 -8.12
CA LEU A 58 8.78 2.74 -8.72
C LEU A 58 8.81 1.36 -8.04
N ASP A 59 10.00 0.81 -7.80
CA ASP A 59 10.14 -0.50 -7.14
C ASP A 59 9.47 -0.51 -5.76
N LEU A 60 9.74 0.53 -4.95
CA LEU A 60 9.13 0.68 -3.62
C LEU A 60 7.61 0.87 -3.68
N VAL A 61 7.11 1.58 -4.69
CA VAL A 61 5.66 1.75 -4.87
C VAL A 61 5.01 0.44 -5.28
N TYR A 62 5.67 -0.39 -6.09
CA TYR A 62 5.16 -1.72 -6.43
C TYR A 62 5.14 -2.65 -5.22
N GLU A 63 6.19 -2.66 -4.39
CA GLU A 63 6.17 -3.39 -3.12
C GLU A 63 5.00 -2.93 -2.23
N ALA A 64 4.73 -1.62 -2.16
CA ALA A 64 3.59 -1.08 -1.42
C ALA A 64 2.22 -1.50 -2.00
N ILE A 65 2.11 -1.65 -3.32
CA ILE A 65 0.90 -2.14 -4.00
C ILE A 65 0.67 -3.63 -3.72
N GLU A 66 1.74 -4.44 -3.68
CA GLU A 66 1.64 -5.86 -3.33
C GLU A 66 1.15 -6.03 -1.89
N ASP A 67 1.56 -5.13 -0.99
CA ASP A 67 1.18 -5.12 0.42
C ASP A 67 -0.27 -4.68 0.68
N ASP A 68 -0.73 -3.59 0.05
CA ASP A 68 -2.12 -3.09 0.14
C ASP A 68 -2.59 -2.47 -1.17
N PRO A 69 -3.11 -3.28 -2.12
CA PRO A 69 -3.58 -2.78 -3.42
C PRO A 69 -4.87 -1.95 -3.31
N GLY A 70 -5.56 -1.97 -2.15
CA GLY A 70 -6.75 -1.17 -1.89
C GLY A 70 -6.45 0.25 -1.43
N ASN A 71 -5.18 0.56 -1.12
CA ASN A 71 -4.80 1.85 -0.60
C ASN A 71 -4.79 2.92 -1.69
N PRO A 72 -5.51 4.05 -1.55
CA PRO A 72 -5.44 5.11 -2.56
C PRO A 72 -4.09 5.84 -2.59
N ALA A 73 -3.31 5.79 -1.50
CA ALA A 73 -2.02 6.49 -1.42
C ALA A 73 -0.98 5.89 -2.38
N VAL A 74 -0.96 4.57 -2.56
CA VAL A 74 0.03 3.92 -3.45
C VAL A 74 -0.12 4.41 -4.89
N TYR A 75 -1.36 4.62 -5.36
CA TYR A 75 -1.63 5.12 -6.72
C TYR A 75 -1.29 6.60 -6.90
N TYR A 76 -1.37 7.39 -5.82
CA TYR A 76 -0.85 8.76 -5.84
C TYR A 76 0.65 8.74 -6.08
N HIS A 77 1.42 7.97 -5.30
CA HIS A 77 2.88 7.86 -5.46
C HIS A 77 3.28 7.25 -6.81
N LEU A 78 2.54 6.27 -7.31
CA LEU A 78 2.74 5.67 -8.64
C LEU A 78 2.64 6.72 -9.75
N GLY A 79 1.63 7.59 -9.67
CA GLY A 79 1.45 8.67 -10.65
C GLY A 79 2.59 9.67 -10.67
N TRP A 80 3.20 9.95 -9.51
CA TRP A 80 4.40 10.80 -9.44
C TRP A 80 5.63 10.11 -9.98
N ALA A 81 5.83 8.83 -9.66
CA ALA A 81 6.97 8.06 -10.11
C ALA A 81 7.01 7.88 -11.64
N HIS A 82 5.85 7.73 -12.29
CA HIS A 82 5.78 7.68 -13.76
C HIS A 82 5.90 9.03 -14.48
N ARG A 83 5.84 10.16 -13.77
CA ARG A 83 5.99 11.50 -14.37
C ARG A 83 7.44 11.95 -14.54
N GLY A 84 8.39 11.18 -13.99
CA GLY A 84 9.82 11.48 -13.98
C GLY A 84 10.51 11.47 -15.34
#